data_AF-A0A9P7FD04-F1
#
_entry.id   AF-A0A9P7FD04-F1
#
_cell.length_a   1.000
_cell.length_b   1.000
_cell.length_c   1.000
_cell.angle_alpha   90.00
_cell.angle_beta   90.00
_cell.angle_gamma   90.00
#
_symmetry.space_group_name_H-M   'P 1'
#
loop_
_entity.id
_entity.type
_entity.pdbx_description
1 polymer ?
#
loop_
_entity_poly.entity_id
_entity_poly.type
_entity_poly.pdbx_seq_one_letter_code
_entity_poly.pdbx_strand_id
1 'polypeptide(L)'
;MSDTQPAHHTKHLPVLAYPFNNVAFHLVQRDDGISNGTALWLGAQVLSVYLSAEFKGKSKTIETGTNNNISVLYDTARPKAVELGSGVGLMALALASLGYDVLATDTMHVCASVLRSNINANAHLVPGRVHVRELNWGVNSTEWKWDDNVSITSPAPLPRRGDDSRDFLAPPFDLIVSSDTIYDTALVAPLFETIHALSALSSTTPICPPSSLSSIEASPAPPSKSSGTPTCKPPIIYLAVERRDPTFITATFRRAGEEWGLLFQRVPEKRLRRAGVGVGWDAGEWDGVEVWCGRWDGVTGAVK
;
A
#
# COMPACT_ATOMS: atom_id res chain seq x y z
N MET A 1 -22.82 -2.50 15.48
CA MET A 1 -21.73 -2.36 16.46
C MET A 1 -20.76 -3.49 16.14
N SER A 2 -19.51 -3.21 15.80
CA SER A 2 -18.58 -4.26 15.36
C SER A 2 -18.04 -5.00 16.59
N ASP A 3 -18.44 -6.26 16.77
CA ASP A 3 -17.91 -7.21 17.76
C ASP A 3 -16.47 -7.67 17.42
N THR A 4 -15.65 -6.84 16.76
CA THR A 4 -14.27 -7.19 16.48
C THR A 4 -13.47 -7.08 17.77
N GLN A 5 -12.82 -8.15 18.20
CA GLN A 5 -11.87 -8.07 19.32
C GLN A 5 -10.52 -7.48 18.84
N PRO A 6 -9.75 -6.84 19.73
CA PRO A 6 -8.37 -6.45 19.47
C PRO A 6 -7.52 -7.63 19.01
N ALA A 7 -6.60 -7.41 18.08
CA ALA A 7 -5.86 -8.47 17.40
C ALA A 7 -5.17 -9.45 18.37
N HIS A 8 -4.61 -8.94 19.47
CA HIS A 8 -3.91 -9.76 20.47
C HIS A 8 -4.83 -10.74 21.21
N HIS A 9 -6.15 -10.52 21.23
CA HIS A 9 -7.14 -11.47 21.74
C HIS A 9 -7.54 -12.54 20.72
N THR A 10 -7.17 -12.38 19.44
CA THR A 10 -7.65 -13.26 18.35
C THR A 10 -6.59 -14.21 17.80
N LYS A 11 -5.33 -14.13 18.25
CA LYS A 11 -4.20 -14.91 17.67
C LYS A 11 -4.40 -16.42 17.71
N HIS A 12 -5.07 -16.92 18.75
CA HIS A 12 -5.37 -18.34 18.93
C HIS A 12 -6.44 -18.87 17.97
N LEU A 13 -7.16 -17.99 17.25
CA LEU A 13 -8.21 -18.39 16.32
C LEU A 13 -7.58 -18.80 14.98
N PRO A 14 -7.77 -20.05 14.50
CA PRO A 14 -7.18 -20.50 13.24
C PRO A 14 -7.79 -19.80 12.02
N VAL A 15 -9.05 -19.37 12.13
CA VAL A 15 -9.74 -18.53 11.15
C VAL A 15 -10.45 -17.42 11.91
N LEU A 16 -10.15 -16.17 11.56
CA LEU A 16 -10.79 -14.98 12.10
C LEU A 16 -11.82 -14.46 11.09
N ALA A 17 -13.09 -14.44 11.48
CA ALA A 17 -14.12 -13.69 10.76
C ALA A 17 -14.05 -12.22 11.20
N TYR A 18 -13.52 -11.36 10.32
CA TYR A 18 -13.32 -9.94 10.58
C TYR A 18 -14.34 -9.09 9.79
N PRO A 19 -15.40 -8.58 10.43
CA PRO A 19 -16.31 -7.63 9.78
C PRO A 19 -15.62 -6.30 9.48
N PHE A 20 -15.77 -5.82 8.24
CA PHE A 20 -15.27 -4.54 7.78
C PHE A 20 -16.24 -3.90 6.80
N ASN A 21 -16.71 -2.69 7.10
CA ASN A 21 -17.79 -2.02 6.36
C ASN A 21 -19.03 -2.95 6.22
N ASN A 22 -19.36 -3.37 4.99
CA ASN A 22 -20.52 -4.21 4.68
C ASN A 22 -20.16 -5.67 4.37
N VAL A 23 -18.91 -6.08 4.61
CA VAL A 23 -18.41 -7.43 4.32
C VAL A 23 -17.74 -8.03 5.56
N ALA A 24 -17.57 -9.35 5.56
CA ALA A 24 -16.82 -10.06 6.59
C ALA A 24 -15.71 -10.89 5.93
N PHE A 25 -14.46 -10.56 6.24
CA PHE A 25 -13.30 -11.28 5.73
C PHE A 25 -13.02 -12.50 6.59
N HIS A 26 -12.71 -13.63 5.97
CA HIS A 26 -12.26 -14.83 6.66
C HIS A 26 -10.76 -14.95 6.52
N LEU A 27 -10.04 -14.67 7.60
CA LEU A 27 -8.58 -14.59 7.63
C LEU A 27 -8.03 -15.81 8.36
N VAL A 28 -7.39 -16.71 7.62
CA VAL A 28 -6.60 -17.79 8.22
C VAL A 28 -5.40 -17.18 8.92
N GLN A 29 -5.17 -17.62 10.16
CA GLN A 29 -4.01 -17.27 10.97
C GLN A 29 -3.20 -18.51 11.30
N ARG A 30 -1.90 -18.34 11.52
CA ARG A 30 -1.03 -19.35 12.12
C ARG A 30 -0.24 -18.69 13.24
N ASP A 31 -0.37 -19.25 14.43
CA ASP A 31 0.39 -18.85 15.62
C ASP A 31 1.31 -20.02 16.03
N ASP A 32 2.19 -20.41 15.10
CA ASP A 32 3.11 -21.54 15.25
C ASP A 32 4.53 -21.10 15.69
N GLY A 33 4.73 -19.80 15.89
CA GLY A 33 6.02 -19.20 16.25
C GLY A 33 7.06 -19.21 15.12
N ILE A 34 6.72 -19.67 13.91
CA ILE A 34 7.64 -19.70 12.77
C ILE A 34 7.82 -18.30 12.17
N SER A 35 6.73 -17.53 12.11
CA SER A 35 6.73 -16.19 11.56
C SER A 35 5.83 -15.26 12.35
N ASN A 36 6.29 -14.03 12.57
CA ASN A 36 5.45 -12.97 13.12
C ASN A 36 4.38 -12.51 12.12
N GLY A 37 4.52 -12.81 10.82
CA GLY A 37 3.61 -12.33 9.78
C GLY A 37 2.35 -13.18 9.57
N THR A 38 2.15 -14.26 10.32
CA THR A 38 1.06 -15.21 10.06
C THR A 38 -0.18 -15.01 10.94
N ALA A 39 -0.18 -14.04 11.86
CA ALA A 39 -1.32 -13.65 12.66
C ALA A 39 -1.68 -12.17 12.43
N LEU A 40 -2.90 -11.78 12.78
CA LEU A 40 -3.34 -10.40 12.71
C LEU A 40 -2.64 -9.56 13.80
N TRP A 41 -2.23 -8.35 13.43
CA TRP A 41 -1.70 -7.35 14.34
C TRP A 41 -2.61 -6.13 14.45
N LEU A 42 -2.47 -5.43 15.58
CA LEU A 42 -3.38 -4.36 15.97
C LEU A 42 -3.26 -3.12 15.06
N GLY A 43 -2.04 -2.79 14.61
CA GLY A 43 -1.81 -1.70 13.67
C GLY A 43 -2.56 -1.88 12.36
N ALA A 44 -2.69 -3.11 11.86
CA ALA A 44 -3.49 -3.41 10.68
C ALA A 44 -4.98 -3.10 10.91
N GLN A 45 -5.55 -3.45 12.07
CA GLN A 45 -6.94 -3.12 12.40
C GLN A 45 -7.13 -1.59 12.52
N VAL A 46 -6.24 -0.92 13.28
CA VAL A 46 -6.28 0.53 13.50
C VAL A 46 -6.20 1.30 12.19
N LEU A 47 -5.22 0.97 11.34
CA LEU A 47 -5.00 1.68 10.09
C LEU A 47 -6.11 1.39 9.07
N SER A 48 -6.69 0.17 9.04
CA SER A 48 -7.77 -0.17 8.12
C SER A 48 -9.01 0.67 8.40
N VAL A 49 -9.39 0.77 9.67
CA VAL A 49 -10.52 1.61 10.11
C VAL A 49 -10.24 3.08 9.83
N TYR A 50 -9.03 3.56 10.15
CA TYR A 50 -8.66 4.95 9.90
C TYR A 50 -8.70 5.31 8.41
N LEU A 51 -8.11 4.50 7.52
CA LEU A 51 -8.11 4.77 6.08
C LEU A 51 -9.50 4.65 5.45
N SER A 52 -10.34 3.73 5.92
CA SER A 52 -11.75 3.65 5.50
C SER A 52 -12.47 4.97 5.75
N ALA A 53 -12.32 5.56 6.94
CA ALA A 53 -12.92 6.84 7.26
C ALA A 53 -12.26 8.01 6.50
N GLU A 54 -10.93 7.99 6.37
CA GLU A 54 -10.17 9.06 5.71
C GLU A 54 -10.44 9.14 4.20
N PHE A 55 -10.72 8.01 3.54
CA PHE A 55 -10.99 7.95 2.10
C PHE A 55 -12.47 7.82 1.72
N LYS A 56 -13.36 7.70 2.71
CA LYS A 56 -14.80 7.68 2.48
C LYS A 56 -15.25 8.93 1.71
N GLY A 57 -15.93 8.72 0.58
CA GLY A 57 -16.46 9.81 -0.27
C GLY A 57 -15.42 10.58 -1.07
N LYS A 58 -14.13 10.19 -1.04
CA LYS A 58 -13.06 10.77 -1.88
C LYS A 58 -12.83 9.98 -3.18
N SER A 59 -13.53 8.86 -3.37
CA SER A 59 -13.57 8.17 -4.65
C SER A 59 -14.20 9.12 -5.66
N LYS A 60 -13.49 9.44 -6.74
CA LYS A 60 -14.03 10.25 -7.84
C LYS A 60 -15.26 9.50 -8.36
N THR A 61 -16.44 9.96 -8.00
CA THR A 61 -17.68 9.52 -8.64
C THR A 61 -17.48 9.71 -10.13
N ILE A 62 -17.77 8.67 -10.91
CA ILE A 62 -17.95 8.79 -12.36
C ILE A 62 -19.07 9.82 -12.55
N GLU A 63 -18.71 11.08 -12.77
CA GLU A 63 -19.68 12.08 -13.23
C GLU A 63 -19.99 11.74 -14.69
N THR A 64 -21.11 11.06 -14.91
CA THR A 64 -21.75 10.97 -16.22
C THR A 64 -22.30 12.36 -16.57
N GLY A 65 -21.43 13.24 -17.06
CA GLY A 65 -21.85 14.50 -17.66
C GLY A 65 -22.51 14.24 -19.02
N THR A 66 -23.84 14.30 -19.08
CA THR A 66 -24.60 14.25 -20.33
C THR A 66 -24.50 15.57 -21.08
N ASN A 67 -23.39 15.78 -21.80
CA ASN A 67 -23.32 16.82 -22.82
C ASN A 67 -23.10 16.14 -24.19
N ASN A 68 -24.21 15.97 -24.91
CA ASN A 68 -24.29 15.57 -26.33
C ASN A 68 -23.63 14.24 -26.74
N ASN A 69 -24.42 13.16 -26.68
CA ASN A 69 -24.38 11.96 -27.53
C ASN A 69 -23.04 11.23 -27.81
N ILE A 70 -22.00 11.43 -27.01
CA ILE A 70 -20.85 10.51 -26.91
C ILE A 70 -20.45 10.42 -25.44
N SER A 71 -20.76 9.30 -24.77
CA SER A 71 -20.17 9.00 -23.47
C SER A 71 -18.70 8.66 -23.69
N VAL A 72 -17.82 9.68 -23.65
CA VAL A 72 -16.39 9.43 -23.51
C VAL A 72 -16.19 8.96 -22.07
N LEU A 73 -16.14 7.64 -21.87
CA LEU A 73 -15.69 7.05 -20.62
C LEU A 73 -14.24 7.50 -20.43
N TYR A 74 -14.00 8.53 -19.65
CA TYR A 74 -12.70 8.66 -19.00
C TYR A 74 -12.59 7.46 -18.07
N ASP A 75 -11.79 6.48 -18.47
CA ASP A 75 -11.36 5.41 -17.60
C ASP A 75 -10.58 6.07 -16.45
N THR A 76 -11.27 6.42 -15.37
CA THR A 76 -10.59 6.83 -14.16
C THR A 76 -10.00 5.56 -13.57
N ALA A 77 -8.80 5.22 -14.03
CA ALA A 77 -8.05 4.06 -13.56
C ALA A 77 -8.11 4.01 -12.02
N ARG A 78 -8.36 2.81 -11.49
CA ARG A 78 -8.45 2.59 -10.04
C ARG A 78 -7.16 3.06 -9.37
N PRO A 79 -7.25 3.74 -8.21
CA PRO A 79 -6.05 4.15 -7.50
C PRO A 79 -5.25 2.91 -7.09
N LYS A 80 -3.94 2.97 -7.25
CA LYS A 80 -3.03 1.85 -7.01
C LYS A 80 -2.38 2.00 -5.64
N ALA A 81 -2.42 0.94 -4.84
CA ALA A 81 -1.75 0.87 -3.55
C ALA A 81 -0.73 -0.27 -3.51
N VAL A 82 0.31 -0.12 -2.70
CA VAL A 82 1.20 -1.21 -2.31
C VAL A 82 1.24 -1.30 -0.78
N GLU A 83 1.09 -2.52 -0.27
CA GLU A 83 1.24 -2.84 1.15
C GLU A 83 2.55 -3.59 1.38
N LEU A 84 3.36 -3.10 2.30
CA LEU A 84 4.61 -3.73 2.75
C LEU A 84 4.33 -4.50 4.05
N GLY A 85 4.68 -5.79 4.09
CA GLY A 85 4.46 -6.62 5.28
C GLY A 85 2.98 -6.89 5.53
N SER A 86 2.29 -7.41 4.51
CA SER A 86 0.83 -7.54 4.52
C SER A 86 0.30 -8.57 5.51
N GLY A 87 1.15 -9.48 5.98
CA GLY A 87 0.77 -10.53 6.92
C GLY A 87 -0.42 -11.36 6.43
N VAL A 88 -1.52 -11.35 7.20
CA VAL A 88 -2.76 -12.06 6.85
C VAL A 88 -3.60 -11.36 5.76
N GLY A 89 -3.25 -10.13 5.36
CA GLY A 89 -3.87 -9.41 4.23
C GLY A 89 -5.09 -8.56 4.58
N LEU A 90 -5.32 -8.23 5.86
CA LEU A 90 -6.48 -7.43 6.27
C LEU A 90 -6.49 -6.05 5.60
N MET A 91 -5.37 -5.32 5.65
CA MET A 91 -5.29 -3.97 5.08
C MET A 91 -5.47 -3.99 3.57
N ALA A 92 -4.82 -4.93 2.86
CA ALA A 92 -5.00 -5.07 1.41
C ALA A 92 -6.47 -5.30 1.03
N LEU A 93 -7.17 -6.18 1.75
CA LEU A 93 -8.60 -6.41 1.54
C LEU A 93 -9.43 -5.17 1.91
N ALA A 94 -9.07 -4.47 2.99
CA ALA A 94 -9.71 -3.22 3.39
C ALA A 94 -9.58 -2.15 2.31
N LEU A 95 -8.38 -1.92 1.75
CA LEU A 95 -8.15 -0.97 0.65
C LEU A 95 -8.86 -1.39 -0.63
N ALA A 96 -8.84 -2.69 -0.98
CA ALA A 96 -9.59 -3.19 -2.13
C ALA A 96 -11.12 -3.04 -1.93
N SER A 97 -11.62 -3.11 -0.69
CA SER A 97 -13.02 -2.81 -0.36
C SER A 97 -13.41 -1.36 -0.69
N LEU A 98 -12.41 -0.45 -0.70
CA LEU A 98 -12.55 0.97 -1.08
C LEU A 98 -12.33 1.20 -2.59
N GLY A 99 -12.09 0.15 -3.37
CA GLY A 99 -11.96 0.19 -4.83
C GLY A 99 -10.53 0.27 -5.39
N TYR A 100 -9.51 0.19 -4.53
CA TYR A 100 -8.10 0.20 -4.94
C TYR A 100 -7.70 -1.08 -5.67
N ASP A 101 -6.76 -0.96 -6.60
CA ASP A 101 -5.92 -2.07 -7.03
C ASP A 101 -4.70 -2.13 -6.10
N VAL A 102 -4.58 -3.20 -5.32
CA VAL A 102 -3.60 -3.32 -4.25
C VAL A 102 -2.57 -4.39 -4.58
N LEU A 103 -1.28 -4.05 -4.44
CA LEU A 103 -0.20 -5.00 -4.42
C LEU A 103 0.15 -5.33 -2.96
N ALA A 104 -0.35 -6.46 -2.47
CA ALA A 104 -0.04 -6.98 -1.14
C ALA A 104 1.31 -7.72 -1.20
N THR A 105 2.29 -7.25 -0.42
CA THR A 105 3.63 -7.83 -0.38
C THR A 105 4.04 -8.28 1.00
N ASP A 106 4.81 -9.37 1.05
CA ASP A 106 5.45 -9.90 2.25
C ASP A 106 6.64 -10.80 1.83
N THR A 107 7.27 -11.46 2.79
CA THR A 107 8.20 -12.57 2.56
C THR A 107 7.54 -13.73 1.82
N MET A 108 8.34 -14.56 1.12
CA MET A 108 7.80 -15.73 0.40
C MET A 108 7.04 -16.68 1.34
N HIS A 109 7.57 -16.86 2.56
CA HIS A 109 6.97 -17.72 3.57
C HIS A 109 5.55 -17.27 3.91
N VAL A 110 5.35 -16.00 4.29
CA VAL A 110 4.03 -15.45 4.64
C VAL A 110 3.08 -15.45 3.43
N CYS A 111 3.62 -15.11 2.25
CA CYS A 111 2.88 -15.18 0.98
C CYS A 111 2.30 -16.59 0.74
N ALA A 112 3.10 -17.62 0.96
CA ALA A 112 2.72 -19.01 0.72
C ALA A 112 1.88 -19.63 1.86
N SER A 113 2.07 -19.18 3.11
CA SER A 113 1.45 -19.80 4.28
C SER A 113 0.03 -19.29 4.57
N VAL A 114 -0.22 -17.99 4.42
CA VAL A 114 -1.51 -17.37 4.78
C VAL A 114 -2.02 -16.34 3.76
N LEU A 115 -1.15 -15.46 3.23
CA LEU A 115 -1.61 -14.28 2.51
C LEU A 115 -2.33 -14.64 1.21
N ARG A 116 -1.74 -15.47 0.34
CA ARG A 116 -2.37 -15.86 -0.93
C ARG A 116 -3.71 -16.56 -0.73
N SER A 117 -3.82 -17.47 0.23
CA SER A 117 -5.08 -18.16 0.52
C SER A 117 -6.14 -17.20 1.04
N ASN A 118 -5.77 -16.27 1.93
CA ASN A 118 -6.70 -15.27 2.46
C ASN A 118 -7.18 -14.34 1.36
N ILE A 119 -6.30 -13.85 0.50
CA ILE A 119 -6.71 -13.00 -0.63
C ILE A 119 -7.65 -13.77 -1.57
N ASN A 120 -7.29 -14.99 -1.99
CA ASN A 120 -8.13 -15.77 -2.89
C ASN A 120 -9.52 -16.07 -2.30
N ALA A 121 -9.60 -16.36 -1.00
CA ALA A 121 -10.86 -16.64 -0.33
C ALA A 121 -11.77 -15.40 -0.22
N ASN A 122 -11.21 -14.20 -0.22
CA ASN A 122 -11.96 -12.95 0.03
C ASN A 122 -12.05 -12.02 -1.18
N ALA A 123 -11.33 -12.30 -2.28
CA ALA A 123 -11.25 -11.41 -3.45
C ALA A 123 -12.62 -11.11 -4.08
N HIS A 124 -13.55 -12.06 -4.04
CA HIS A 124 -14.90 -11.89 -4.58
C HIS A 124 -15.78 -10.93 -3.75
N LEU A 125 -15.37 -10.58 -2.53
CA LEU A 125 -16.12 -9.70 -1.62
C LEU A 125 -15.82 -8.21 -1.85
N VAL A 126 -14.80 -7.88 -2.64
CA VAL A 126 -14.31 -6.50 -2.78
C VAL A 126 -14.44 -6.00 -4.22
N PRO A 127 -14.73 -4.71 -4.44
CA PRO A 127 -14.83 -4.13 -5.78
C PRO A 127 -13.45 -3.86 -6.41
N GLY A 128 -12.38 -3.73 -5.62
CA GLY A 128 -10.99 -3.59 -6.07
C GLY A 128 -10.33 -4.93 -6.40
N ARG A 129 -9.02 -4.89 -6.68
CA ARG A 129 -8.21 -6.10 -6.93
C ARG A 129 -7.07 -6.18 -5.92
N VAL A 130 -6.69 -7.39 -5.53
CA VAL A 130 -5.50 -7.61 -4.71
C VAL A 130 -4.57 -8.60 -5.44
N HIS A 131 -3.37 -8.15 -5.74
CA HIS A 131 -2.29 -8.95 -6.27
C HIS A 131 -1.33 -9.31 -5.14
N VAL A 132 -0.90 -10.55 -5.05
CA VAL A 132 0.05 -11.00 -4.01
C VAL A 132 1.39 -11.35 -4.64
N ARG A 133 2.46 -10.67 -4.19
CA ARG A 133 3.84 -11.00 -4.59
C ARG A 133 4.80 -10.86 -3.43
N GLU A 134 5.84 -11.67 -3.47
CA GLU A 134 6.93 -11.53 -2.53
C GLU A 134 7.75 -10.26 -2.81
N LEU A 135 8.15 -9.56 -1.74
CA LEU A 135 9.07 -8.43 -1.78
C LEU A 135 9.96 -8.48 -0.53
N ASN A 136 11.19 -8.98 -0.70
CA ASN A 136 12.20 -8.97 0.33
C ASN A 136 12.89 -7.60 0.36
N TRP A 137 12.69 -6.86 1.45
CA TRP A 137 13.28 -5.53 1.63
C TRP A 137 14.81 -5.52 1.63
N GLY A 138 15.45 -6.65 1.90
CA GLY A 138 16.90 -6.79 1.85
C GLY A 138 17.48 -6.90 0.43
N VAL A 139 16.64 -6.90 -0.61
CA VAL A 139 17.08 -6.94 -2.02
C VAL A 139 17.02 -5.55 -2.62
N ASN A 140 18.10 -5.15 -3.29
CA ASN A 140 18.24 -3.82 -3.85
C ASN A 140 17.15 -3.55 -4.91
N SER A 141 16.62 -2.33 -4.93
CA SER A 141 15.54 -1.94 -5.85
C SER A 141 15.92 -2.01 -7.34
N THR A 142 17.21 -1.95 -7.67
CA THR A 142 17.70 -2.16 -9.04
C THR A 142 17.56 -3.60 -9.54
N GLU A 143 17.36 -4.56 -8.62
CA GLU A 143 17.18 -5.98 -8.93
C GLU A 143 15.70 -6.38 -9.02
N TRP A 144 14.77 -5.46 -8.74
CA TRP A 144 13.33 -5.73 -8.74
C TRP A 144 12.81 -6.07 -10.14
N LYS A 145 11.99 -7.12 -10.22
CA LYS A 145 11.37 -7.64 -11.44
C LYS A 145 9.85 -7.52 -11.35
N TRP A 146 9.31 -6.54 -12.07
CA TRP A 146 7.88 -6.24 -12.04
C TRP A 146 7.03 -7.19 -12.89
N ASP A 147 7.65 -7.99 -13.76
CA ASP A 147 7.03 -8.94 -14.70
C ASP A 147 6.91 -10.37 -14.14
N ASP A 148 7.35 -10.61 -12.90
CA ASP A 148 7.15 -11.87 -12.20
C ASP A 148 5.84 -11.85 -11.40
N ASN A 149 5.06 -12.93 -11.48
CA ASN A 149 3.75 -13.08 -10.85
C ASN A 149 3.80 -13.59 -9.40
N VAL A 150 4.97 -14.04 -8.93
CA VAL A 150 5.16 -14.63 -7.61
C VAL A 150 6.06 -13.74 -6.75
N SER A 151 7.11 -13.16 -7.30
CA SER A 151 8.17 -12.50 -6.54
C SER A 151 8.78 -11.32 -7.28
N ILE A 152 8.85 -10.17 -6.63
CA ILE A 152 9.51 -8.97 -7.14
C ILE A 152 11.03 -9.10 -7.01
N THR A 153 11.53 -9.88 -6.04
CA THR A 153 12.93 -9.88 -5.61
C THR A 153 13.71 -11.17 -5.85
N SER A 154 13.06 -12.25 -6.30
CA SER A 154 13.71 -13.53 -6.58
C SER A 154 14.01 -13.72 -8.07
N PRO A 155 15.17 -14.30 -8.43
CA PRO A 155 15.40 -14.74 -9.80
C PRO A 155 14.52 -15.95 -10.14
N ALA A 156 13.62 -15.79 -11.11
CA ALA A 156 12.78 -16.89 -11.60
C ALA A 156 13.63 -18.09 -12.10
N PRO A 157 13.36 -19.34 -11.68
CA PRO A 157 14.16 -20.49 -12.12
C PRO A 157 13.90 -21.01 -13.54
N LEU A 158 12.92 -20.50 -14.31
CA LEU A 158 12.54 -21.12 -15.59
C LEU A 158 12.04 -20.13 -16.65
N PRO A 159 12.26 -20.41 -17.96
CA PRO A 159 11.65 -19.64 -19.03
C PRO A 159 10.14 -19.92 -19.08
N ARG A 160 9.33 -18.87 -19.02
CA ARG A 160 7.87 -18.98 -19.09
C ARG A 160 7.43 -19.27 -20.54
N ARG A 161 6.63 -20.31 -20.73
CA ARG A 161 5.91 -20.56 -21.98
C ARG A 161 4.81 -19.50 -22.15
N GLY A 162 4.82 -18.86 -23.32
CA GLY A 162 3.67 -18.43 -24.11
C GLY A 162 2.62 -17.53 -23.45
N ASP A 163 2.63 -16.27 -23.89
CA ASP A 163 1.44 -15.45 -24.18
C ASP A 163 0.32 -15.43 -23.13
N ASP A 164 0.49 -14.59 -22.11
CA ASP A 164 -0.62 -13.87 -21.49
C ASP A 164 -0.11 -12.44 -21.25
N SER A 165 -0.74 -11.46 -21.88
CA SER A 165 -0.63 -10.05 -21.48
C SER A 165 -1.21 -9.89 -20.06
N ARG A 166 -0.47 -10.29 -19.02
CA ARG A 166 -0.90 -10.10 -17.64
C ARG A 166 -0.57 -8.67 -17.23
N ASP A 167 -1.60 -7.91 -16.89
CA ASP A 167 -1.47 -6.61 -16.24
C ASP A 167 -0.84 -6.82 -14.85
N PHE A 168 0.49 -6.74 -14.79
CA PHE A 168 1.22 -6.75 -13.53
C PHE A 168 1.06 -5.39 -12.85
N LEU A 169 0.47 -5.40 -11.66
CA LEU A 169 0.33 -4.20 -10.86
C LEU A 169 1.71 -3.70 -10.42
N ALA A 170 2.16 -2.59 -10.97
CA ALA A 170 3.47 -1.98 -10.73
C ALA A 170 3.34 -0.46 -10.49
N PRO A 171 4.41 0.24 -10.07
CA PRO A 171 4.44 1.69 -10.02
C PRO A 171 3.97 2.33 -11.34
N PRO A 172 3.38 3.53 -11.29
CA PRO A 172 3.28 4.40 -10.13
C PRO A 172 2.18 3.97 -9.13
N PHE A 173 2.46 4.03 -7.84
CA PHE A 173 1.47 3.85 -6.78
C PHE A 173 0.98 5.23 -6.30
N ASP A 174 -0.30 5.32 -5.96
CA ASP A 174 -0.89 6.49 -5.32
C ASP A 174 -0.72 6.46 -3.80
N LEU A 175 -0.59 5.25 -3.24
CA LEU A 175 -0.58 4.96 -1.82
C LEU A 175 0.43 3.85 -1.48
N ILE A 176 1.23 4.07 -0.44
CA ILE A 176 2.08 3.07 0.20
C ILE A 176 1.59 2.90 1.63
N VAL A 177 1.33 1.67 2.06
CA VAL A 177 0.93 1.37 3.45
C VAL A 177 1.80 0.30 4.08
N SER A 178 1.92 0.36 5.40
CA SER A 178 2.50 -0.70 6.23
C SER A 178 1.94 -0.66 7.64
N SER A 179 1.88 -1.80 8.32
CA SER A 179 1.47 -1.87 9.73
C SER A 179 2.31 -2.88 10.50
N ASP A 180 2.78 -2.48 11.68
CA ASP A 180 3.55 -3.32 12.61
C ASP A 180 4.82 -3.94 12.01
N THR A 181 5.49 -3.19 11.12
CA THR A 181 6.75 -3.60 10.47
C THR A 181 8.00 -2.97 11.08
N ILE A 182 7.84 -2.04 12.03
CA ILE A 182 8.93 -1.37 12.75
C ILE A 182 9.02 -1.95 14.16
N TYR A 183 9.63 -3.12 14.27
CA TYR A 183 9.82 -3.84 15.55
C TYR A 183 11.25 -4.33 15.78
N ASP A 184 12.08 -4.34 14.72
CA ASP A 184 13.49 -4.72 14.76
C ASP A 184 14.31 -3.59 14.11
N THR A 185 15.39 -3.17 14.78
CA THR A 185 16.29 -2.13 14.30
C THR A 185 16.95 -2.50 12.98
N ALA A 186 17.18 -3.79 12.73
CA ALA A 186 17.77 -4.29 11.49
C ALA A 186 16.85 -4.14 10.27
N LEU A 187 15.53 -4.03 10.48
CA LEU A 187 14.55 -3.88 9.40
C LEU A 187 14.31 -2.41 9.01
N VAL A 188 14.74 -1.45 9.82
CA VAL A 188 14.47 -0.01 9.61
C VAL A 188 15.03 0.48 8.27
N ALA A 189 16.31 0.25 8.01
CA ALA A 189 16.95 0.71 6.77
C ALA A 189 16.35 0.03 5.52
N PRO A 190 16.27 -1.33 5.45
CA PRO A 190 15.62 -2.01 4.34
C PRO A 190 14.19 -1.55 4.05
N LEU A 191 13.38 -1.32 5.10
CA LEU A 191 12.00 -0.83 4.95
C LEU A 191 11.96 0.57 4.32
N PHE A 192 12.74 1.52 4.83
CA PHE A 192 12.72 2.88 4.30
C PHE A 192 13.40 3.01 2.93
N GLU A 193 14.43 2.22 2.64
CA GLU A 193 14.99 2.08 1.29
C GLU A 193 13.92 1.60 0.30
N THR A 194 13.11 0.61 0.71
CA THR A 194 11.99 0.10 -0.10
C THR A 194 10.92 1.17 -0.32
N ILE A 195 10.49 1.88 0.73
CA ILE A 195 9.49 2.96 0.63
C ILE A 195 10.01 4.10 -0.26
N HIS A 196 11.28 4.47 -0.12
CA HIS A 196 11.93 5.49 -0.94
C HIS A 196 11.93 5.08 -2.42
N ALA A 197 12.40 3.86 -2.74
CA ALA A 197 12.45 3.37 -4.11
C ALA A 197 11.06 3.30 -4.75
N LEU A 198 10.04 2.82 -4.04
CA LEU A 198 8.65 2.83 -4.52
C LEU A 198 8.13 4.26 -4.75
N SER A 199 8.50 5.21 -3.89
CA SER A 199 8.14 6.62 -4.04
C SER A 199 8.80 7.26 -5.27
N ALA A 200 10.09 6.98 -5.50
CA ALA A 200 10.84 7.47 -6.65
C ALA A 200 10.31 6.90 -7.98
N LEU A 201 10.07 5.58 -8.03
CA LEU A 201 9.46 4.91 -9.19
C LEU A 201 8.06 5.46 -9.49
N SER A 202 7.32 5.85 -8.45
CA SER A 202 5.96 6.40 -8.60
C SER A 202 5.92 7.89 -8.95
N SER A 203 7.04 8.60 -8.78
CA SER A 203 7.16 10.03 -9.10
C SER A 203 7.74 10.27 -10.50
N THR A 204 8.23 9.22 -11.17
CA THR A 204 8.80 9.33 -12.51
C THR A 204 7.70 9.45 -13.56
N THR A 205 7.71 10.51 -14.35
CA THR A 205 6.77 10.70 -15.46
C THR A 205 6.95 9.56 -16.47
N PRO A 206 5.87 8.87 -16.91
CA PRO A 206 6.00 7.90 -17.98
C PRO A 206 6.58 8.61 -19.22
N ILE A 207 7.74 8.15 -19.68
CA ILE A 207 8.37 8.64 -20.91
C ILE A 207 7.40 8.28 -22.04
N CYS A 208 6.74 9.27 -22.63
CA CYS A 208 6.02 9.06 -23.88
C CYS A 208 7.03 8.53 -24.92
N PRO A 209 6.77 7.40 -25.59
CA PRO A 209 7.61 7.01 -26.71
C PRO A 209 7.58 8.13 -27.76
N PRO A 210 8.71 8.50 -28.39
CA PRO A 210 8.68 9.44 -29.50
C PRO A 210 7.78 8.84 -30.57
N SER A 211 6.63 9.48 -30.82
CA SER A 211 5.74 9.12 -31.90
C SER A 211 6.52 9.21 -33.20
N SER A 212 6.79 8.05 -33.80
CA SER A 212 7.27 7.92 -35.16
C SER A 212 6.20 8.43 -36.11
N LEU A 213 6.39 9.63 -36.69
CA LEU A 213 6.26 9.90 -38.14
C LEU A 213 6.40 11.39 -38.49
N SER A 214 7.34 11.62 -39.42
CA SER A 214 7.37 12.58 -40.53
C SER A 214 7.31 14.10 -40.29
N SER A 215 8.40 14.72 -40.74
CA SER A 215 8.58 16.12 -41.14
C SER A 215 7.43 16.67 -42.01
N ILE A 216 6.90 17.84 -41.65
CA ILE A 216 6.53 18.92 -42.59
C ILE A 216 6.79 20.27 -41.88
N GLU A 217 7.53 21.16 -42.53
CA GLU A 217 7.79 22.55 -42.12
C GLU A 217 6.51 23.39 -42.08
N ALA A 218 6.30 24.19 -41.03
CA ALA A 218 5.56 25.46 -41.09
C ALA A 218 5.87 26.39 -39.88
N SER A 219 6.16 27.65 -40.22
CA SER A 219 6.31 28.93 -39.49
C SER A 219 5.93 29.12 -38.00
N PRO A 220 6.49 30.15 -37.32
CA PRO A 220 6.38 30.36 -35.88
C PRO A 220 5.05 31.01 -35.47
N ALA A 221 4.28 30.32 -34.63
CA ALA A 221 3.13 30.86 -33.90
C ALA A 221 3.56 31.36 -32.50
N PRO A 222 2.84 32.32 -31.87
CA PRO A 222 3.25 32.95 -30.62
C PRO A 222 3.19 31.97 -29.43
N PRO A 223 3.87 32.26 -28.29
CA PRO A 223 3.96 31.32 -27.18
C PRO A 223 2.58 31.07 -26.56
N SER A 224 2.00 29.92 -26.87
CA SER A 224 0.86 29.36 -26.16
C SER A 224 1.29 29.02 -24.74
N LYS A 225 0.49 29.47 -23.77
CA LYS A 225 0.62 29.21 -22.33
C LYS A 225 1.05 27.77 -22.09
N SER A 226 2.14 27.59 -21.33
CA SER A 226 2.63 26.30 -20.89
C SER A 226 1.50 25.50 -20.25
N SER A 227 0.97 24.52 -20.98
CA SER A 227 0.20 23.43 -20.38
C SER A 227 1.15 22.75 -19.40
N GLY A 228 0.95 23.01 -18.11
CA GLY A 228 1.79 22.47 -17.05
C GLY A 228 1.96 20.98 -17.27
N THR A 229 3.22 20.54 -17.34
CA THR A 229 3.54 19.11 -17.32
C THR A 229 2.84 18.51 -16.09
N PRO A 230 2.14 17.38 -16.23
CA PRO A 230 1.52 16.73 -15.07
C PRO A 230 2.65 16.34 -14.11
N THR A 231 2.79 17.09 -13.02
CA THR A 231 3.73 16.76 -11.97
C THR A 231 3.18 15.54 -11.24
N CYS A 232 3.82 14.38 -11.44
CA CYS A 232 3.45 13.17 -10.72
C CYS A 232 3.83 13.40 -9.25
N LYS A 233 2.82 13.64 -8.40
CA LYS A 233 3.06 13.84 -6.97
C LYS A 233 3.51 12.50 -6.37
N PRO A 234 4.52 12.48 -5.49
CA PRO A 234 4.91 11.26 -4.79
C PRO A 234 3.71 10.63 -4.07
N PRO A 235 3.67 9.30 -3.88
CA PRO A 235 2.57 8.62 -3.18
C PRO A 235 2.36 9.17 -1.77
N ILE A 236 1.14 9.01 -1.24
CA ILE A 236 0.92 9.16 0.20
C ILE A 236 1.45 7.90 0.88
N ILE A 237 2.11 8.06 2.03
CA ILE A 237 2.59 6.93 2.83
C ILE A 237 1.86 6.94 4.17
N TYR A 238 1.29 5.79 4.57
CA TYR A 238 0.77 5.59 5.92
C TYR A 238 1.44 4.39 6.59
N LEU A 239 1.96 4.62 7.80
CA LEU A 239 2.56 3.58 8.62
C LEU A 239 1.83 3.52 9.96
N ALA A 240 1.40 2.33 10.37
CA ALA A 240 0.94 2.08 11.74
C ALA A 240 2.01 1.32 12.53
N VAL A 241 2.28 1.78 13.75
CA VAL A 241 3.29 1.18 14.63
C VAL A 241 2.77 1.07 16.04
N GLU A 242 3.05 -0.04 16.71
CA GLU A 242 2.94 -0.14 18.16
C GLU A 242 4.18 0.49 18.82
N ARG A 243 3.98 1.53 19.64
CA ARG A 243 5.02 2.33 20.28
C ARG A 243 5.62 1.63 21.50
N ARG A 244 6.20 0.45 21.27
CA ARG A 244 6.83 -0.39 22.31
C ARG A 244 8.08 0.25 22.92
N ASP A 245 8.87 0.93 22.08
CA ASP A 245 10.01 1.75 22.50
C ASP A 245 9.86 3.17 21.91
N PRO A 246 9.40 4.15 22.72
CA PRO A 246 9.23 5.53 22.29
C PRO A 246 10.49 6.19 21.72
N THR A 247 11.67 5.86 22.25
CA THR A 247 12.94 6.43 21.81
C THR A 247 13.31 5.88 20.45
N PHE A 248 13.22 4.57 20.28
CA PHE A 248 13.46 3.89 19.02
C PHE A 248 12.50 4.37 17.92
N ILE A 249 11.19 4.44 18.18
CA ILE A 249 10.21 4.89 17.18
C ILE A 249 10.46 6.34 16.77
N THR A 250 10.74 7.22 17.74
CA THR A 250 11.02 8.64 17.44
C THR A 250 12.31 8.79 16.62
N ALA A 251 13.37 8.06 16.99
CA ALA A 251 14.62 8.06 16.24
C ALA A 251 14.45 7.50 14.83
N THR A 252 13.62 6.47 14.66
CA THR A 252 13.33 5.82 13.38
C THR A 252 12.67 6.79 12.40
N PHE A 253 11.63 7.51 12.80
CA PHE A 253 10.98 8.50 11.92
C PHE A 253 11.84 9.73 11.65
N ARG A 254 12.71 10.13 12.59
CA ARG A 254 13.70 11.18 12.35
C ARG A 254 14.71 10.75 11.27
N ARG A 255 15.27 9.54 11.41
CA ARG A 255 16.20 8.95 10.42
C ARG A 255 15.54 8.80 9.05
N ALA A 256 14.27 8.40 8.99
CA ALA A 256 13.49 8.32 7.74
C ALA A 256 13.57 9.61 6.91
N GLY A 257 13.44 10.76 7.58
CA GLY A 257 13.53 12.08 6.96
C GLY A 257 14.95 12.46 6.56
N GLU A 258 15.94 12.20 7.42
CA GLU A 258 17.34 12.59 7.20
C GLU A 258 18.06 11.75 6.13
N GLU A 259 17.82 10.44 6.09
CA GLU A 259 18.55 9.49 5.24
C GLU A 259 17.82 9.19 3.91
N TRP A 260 16.49 9.35 3.85
CA TRP A 260 15.69 9.00 2.66
C TRP A 260 14.70 10.08 2.20
N GLY A 261 14.67 11.24 2.86
CA GLY A 261 13.73 12.32 2.55
C GLY A 261 12.27 11.95 2.80
N LEU A 262 12.00 10.95 3.65
CA LEU A 262 10.65 10.49 3.98
C LEU A 262 10.12 11.28 5.17
N LEU A 263 9.32 12.30 4.90
CA LEU A 263 8.83 13.24 5.91
C LEU A 263 7.51 12.75 6.47
N PHE A 264 7.51 12.35 7.75
CA PHE A 264 6.32 11.84 8.43
C PHE A 264 5.80 12.79 9.50
N GLN A 265 4.47 12.80 9.66
CA GLN A 265 3.76 13.45 10.74
C GLN A 265 2.84 12.44 11.42
N ARG A 266 2.87 12.41 12.76
CA ARG A 266 1.94 11.58 13.52
C ARG A 266 0.51 12.09 13.34
N VAL A 267 -0.40 11.19 12.99
CA VAL A 267 -1.84 11.48 12.96
C VAL A 267 -2.30 11.68 14.41
N PRO A 268 -2.94 12.82 14.74
CA PRO A 268 -3.46 13.04 16.08
C PRO A 268 -4.46 11.95 16.49
N GLU A 269 -4.32 11.43 17.71
CA GLU A 269 -5.18 10.38 18.25
C GLU A 269 -6.67 10.74 18.22
N LYS A 270 -7.00 12.03 18.43
CA LYS A 270 -8.37 12.55 18.28
C LYS A 270 -8.97 12.29 16.89
N ARG A 271 -8.14 12.28 15.82
CA ARG A 271 -8.58 11.92 14.46
C ARG A 271 -8.81 10.41 14.33
N LEU A 272 -7.98 9.58 14.96
CA LEU A 272 -8.17 8.13 15.00
C LEU A 272 -9.49 7.77 15.70
N ARG A 273 -9.73 8.34 16.89
CA ARG A 273 -11.00 8.14 17.62
C ARG A 273 -12.21 8.59 16.81
N ARG A 274 -12.12 9.73 16.11
CA ARG A 274 -13.20 10.21 15.22
C ARG A 274 -13.47 9.28 14.04
N ALA A 275 -12.44 8.59 13.54
CA ALA A 275 -12.58 7.59 12.48
C ALA A 275 -13.25 6.28 12.97
N GLY A 276 -13.48 6.14 14.27
CA GLY A 276 -14.06 4.93 14.86
C GLY A 276 -13.03 3.88 15.28
N VAL A 277 -11.74 4.23 15.32
CA VAL A 277 -10.69 3.35 15.85
C VAL A 277 -10.97 3.08 17.34
N GLY A 278 -10.90 1.80 17.73
CA GLY A 278 -11.08 1.36 19.11
C GLY A 278 -12.53 1.41 19.61
N VAL A 279 -13.52 1.61 18.74
CA VAL A 279 -14.93 1.55 19.15
C VAL A 279 -15.26 0.14 19.64
N GLY A 280 -15.68 0.03 20.89
CA GLY A 280 -15.97 -1.25 21.55
C GLY A 280 -14.77 -1.88 22.26
N TRP A 281 -13.60 -1.23 22.26
CA TRP A 281 -12.41 -1.65 22.99
C TRP A 281 -12.16 -0.76 24.20
N ASP A 282 -11.52 -1.30 25.22
CA ASP A 282 -10.97 -0.49 26.30
C ASP A 282 -9.84 0.39 25.75
N ALA A 283 -9.67 1.60 26.31
CA ALA A 283 -8.68 2.55 25.81
C ALA A 283 -7.25 1.94 25.78
N GLY A 284 -6.87 1.25 26.86
CA GLY A 284 -5.55 0.64 27.01
C GLY A 284 -5.23 -0.44 25.97
N GLU A 285 -6.22 -0.99 25.28
CA GLU A 285 -6.04 -2.04 24.27
C GLU A 285 -5.29 -1.53 23.03
N TRP A 286 -5.32 -0.22 22.77
CA TRP A 286 -4.72 0.37 21.58
C TRP A 286 -4.03 1.71 21.79
N ASP A 287 -3.95 2.23 23.03
CA ASP A 287 -3.26 3.49 23.35
C ASP A 287 -1.78 3.49 22.94
N GLY A 288 -1.18 2.31 22.77
CA GLY A 288 0.18 2.15 22.25
C GLY A 288 0.32 2.28 20.73
N VAL A 289 -0.76 2.31 19.95
CA VAL A 289 -0.69 2.33 18.48
C VAL A 289 -0.69 3.75 17.94
N GLU A 290 0.31 4.07 17.12
CA GLU A 290 0.42 5.33 16.41
C GLU A 290 0.24 5.13 14.91
N VAL A 291 -0.41 6.09 14.25
CA VAL A 291 -0.44 6.18 12.79
C VAL A 291 0.37 7.39 12.35
N TRP A 292 1.22 7.20 11.35
CA TRP A 292 2.09 8.23 10.76
C TRP A 292 1.75 8.39 9.28
N CYS A 293 1.57 9.64 8.85
CA CYS A 293 1.31 10.00 7.46
C CYS A 293 2.53 10.74 6.92
N GLY A 294 3.01 10.38 5.73
CA GLY A 294 4.18 11.00 5.15
C GLY A 294 4.21 11.00 3.63
N ARG A 295 5.27 11.59 3.09
CA ARG A 295 5.61 11.62 1.67
C ARG A 295 7.13 11.72 1.51
N TRP A 296 7.63 11.29 0.35
CA TRP A 296 8.98 11.61 -0.08
C TRP A 296 9.08 13.08 -0.52
N ASP A 297 10.19 13.74 -0.22
CA ASP A 297 10.45 15.14 -0.57
C ASP A 297 10.72 15.37 -2.07
N GLY A 298 10.96 14.30 -2.83
CA GLY A 298 11.23 14.34 -4.27
C GLY A 298 12.65 14.74 -4.64
N VAL A 299 13.54 14.95 -3.65
CA VAL A 299 14.89 15.48 -3.86
C VAL A 299 15.95 14.58 -3.26
N THR A 300 15.75 14.13 -2.02
CA THR A 300 16.74 13.33 -1.30
C THR A 300 16.83 11.94 -1.92
N GLY A 301 17.96 11.60 -2.54
CA GLY A 301 18.25 10.24 -2.98
C GLY A 301 18.60 9.35 -1.78
N ALA A 302 18.30 8.05 -1.85
CA ALA A 302 18.72 7.09 -0.81
C ALA A 302 20.24 7.17 -0.58
N VAL A 303 20.64 7.35 0.69
CA VAL A 303 22.05 7.26 1.09
C VAL A 303 22.51 5.82 0.86
N LYS A 304 23.61 5.65 0.10
CA LYS A 304 24.24 4.35 -0.18
C LYS A 304 25.10 3.88 0.99
#